data_AF-A0A512ULA0-F1
#
_entry.id   AF-A0A512ULA0-F1
#
_cell.length_a   1.000
_cell.length_b   1.000
_cell.length_c   1.000
_cell.angle_alpha   90.00
_cell.angle_beta   90.00
_cell.angle_gamma   90.00
#
_symmetry.space_group_name_H-M   'P 1'
#
loop_
_entity.id
_entity.type
_entity.pdbx_description
1 polymer ?
#
loop_
_entity_poly.entity_id
_entity_poly.type
_entity_poly.pdbx_seq_one_letter_code
_entity_poly.pdbx_strand_id
1 'polypeptide(L)'
;MKIRNKSPKEKNPKNVSPKTKIQSTPKCKQPSARDMRSRKRAVRSISAQTQPIIEGKLSLETLPRSILDSIFEYVHTPDLLNLCVLSKHLYEPAVARLYKNITITSEEYAHESTEIMSHWERNFCTVVSAEKVELLYETAQKNEKLACLIESFTEAALSKYISHLLKILRLKSLNSTWGRNIPAKTIESVQRMTCLVEDANLNSTNLVELKLIQTLSITQYEDYEKLALSMIKSKSYVNLRKLVFEQESTGLFKEDYDSVEDTLLRSIPYWTEFFRVFVGKKIKLNLTGLGLCSELTGKGEDIAQLLNMAVDLSGLRTLELKHTELTASKYHNRDLPETTFVETMTKYLPSLQRLSIEPTHNYVQCQIDGLKRALKHNIPHQLKELSVKFINDQGATEHDLIFCIIMHQKNITKLKYENGDFMTEYLLGLDHIDEVEKSFAYDDKSEGMRKEFAPRVMDFDRPRGPTHRLLAERIRSQRDAIRDYLLESGFFFSKERYLPNATGIYLSGFYVNKQDSCIIAGSETIPFE
;
A
#
# COMPACT_ATOMS: atom_id res chain seq x y z
N MET A 1 -23.94 -63.42 21.89
CA MET A 1 -25.34 -62.95 21.86
C MET A 1 -25.58 -62.21 20.54
N LYS A 2 -26.52 -62.71 19.73
CA LYS A 2 -26.88 -62.21 18.39
C LYS A 2 -27.90 -61.08 18.48
N ILE A 3 -27.70 -59.95 17.80
CA ILE A 3 -28.77 -59.01 17.40
C ILE A 3 -28.35 -58.41 16.04
N ARG A 4 -28.72 -59.02 14.90
CA ARG A 4 -29.93 -58.82 14.06
C ARG A 4 -30.10 -57.41 13.46
N ASN A 5 -29.73 -57.34 12.18
CA ASN A 5 -30.07 -56.34 11.17
C ASN A 5 -31.59 -56.07 11.08
N LYS A 6 -31.95 -54.79 10.93
CA LYS A 6 -33.18 -54.35 10.25
C LYS A 6 -32.92 -53.05 9.48
N SER A 7 -32.95 -53.14 8.16
CA SER A 7 -33.12 -52.03 7.22
C SER A 7 -34.52 -51.42 7.35
N PRO A 8 -34.69 -50.14 6.94
CA PRO A 8 -35.89 -49.84 6.15
C PRO A 8 -35.65 -48.90 4.96
N LYS A 9 -36.04 -49.42 3.79
CA LYS A 9 -36.91 -48.83 2.76
C LYS A 9 -36.60 -47.43 2.22
N GLU A 10 -36.05 -47.45 1.00
CA GLU A 10 -36.15 -46.41 -0.01
C GLU A 10 -37.60 -45.97 -0.29
N LYS A 11 -37.80 -44.66 -0.43
CA LYS A 11 -38.96 -44.07 -1.10
C LYS A 11 -38.48 -43.10 -2.17
N ASN A 12 -38.76 -43.46 -3.43
CA ASN A 12 -38.74 -42.60 -4.60
C ASN A 12 -39.61 -41.34 -4.42
N PRO A 13 -39.22 -40.23 -5.06
CA PRO A 13 -40.18 -39.43 -5.80
C PRO A 13 -39.73 -39.12 -7.24
N LYS A 14 -40.52 -39.70 -8.15
CA LYS A 14 -41.05 -39.18 -9.42
C LYS A 14 -40.33 -37.99 -10.08
N ASN A 15 -39.77 -38.31 -11.25
CA ASN A 15 -39.55 -37.45 -12.41
C ASN A 15 -40.72 -36.48 -12.69
N VAL A 16 -40.41 -35.19 -12.83
CA VAL A 16 -41.23 -34.22 -13.55
C VAL A 16 -40.31 -33.44 -14.50
N SER A 17 -40.51 -33.65 -15.79
CA SER A 17 -39.85 -32.95 -16.90
C SER A 17 -40.46 -31.55 -17.10
N PRO A 18 -39.66 -30.49 -17.28
CA PRO A 18 -40.17 -29.23 -17.81
C PRO A 18 -40.08 -29.22 -19.34
N LYS A 19 -41.22 -28.89 -19.95
CA LYS A 19 -41.43 -28.71 -21.38
C LYS A 19 -40.59 -27.57 -21.94
N THR A 20 -39.90 -27.87 -23.03
CA THR A 20 -39.27 -26.97 -23.98
C THR A 20 -40.32 -26.04 -24.60
N LYS A 21 -40.13 -24.72 -24.50
CA LYS A 21 -40.75 -23.74 -25.39
C LYS A 21 -39.66 -22.88 -26.02
N ILE A 22 -39.43 -23.17 -27.29
CA ILE A 22 -38.61 -22.43 -28.24
C ILE A 22 -39.31 -21.10 -28.50
N GLN A 23 -38.67 -19.97 -28.15
CA GLN A 23 -39.05 -18.67 -28.67
C GLN A 23 -38.00 -18.20 -29.68
N SER A 24 -38.53 -17.94 -30.87
CA SER A 24 -37.89 -17.57 -32.12
C SER A 24 -37.15 -16.25 -32.06
N THR A 25 -35.97 -16.24 -32.68
CA THR A 25 -35.15 -15.08 -33.04
C THR A 25 -35.92 -14.12 -33.98
N PRO A 26 -35.79 -12.79 -33.81
CA PRO A 26 -36.21 -11.84 -34.83
C PRO A 26 -35.12 -11.71 -35.90
N LYS A 27 -35.50 -12.01 -37.14
CA LYS A 27 -34.69 -11.80 -38.35
C LYS A 27 -34.40 -10.31 -38.56
N CYS A 28 -33.12 -10.00 -38.74
CA CYS A 28 -32.63 -8.75 -39.30
C CYS A 28 -33.16 -8.59 -40.73
N LYS A 29 -34.02 -7.58 -40.96
CA LYS A 29 -34.48 -7.19 -42.31
C LYS A 29 -33.71 -5.94 -42.74
N GLN A 30 -32.91 -6.07 -43.79
CA GLN A 30 -32.39 -4.95 -44.56
C GLN A 30 -33.54 -4.23 -45.29
N PRO A 31 -33.59 -2.89 -45.29
CA PRO A 31 -34.44 -2.15 -46.22
C PRO A 31 -33.76 -2.03 -47.59
N SER A 32 -34.48 -2.50 -48.62
CA SER A 32 -34.16 -2.34 -50.03
C SER A 32 -34.25 -0.88 -50.48
N ALA A 33 -33.34 -0.51 -51.38
CA ALA A 33 -33.40 0.71 -52.15
C ALA A 33 -34.62 0.73 -53.08
N ARG A 34 -35.58 1.63 -52.81
CA ARG A 34 -36.48 2.33 -53.76
C ARG A 34 -37.64 2.92 -52.97
N ASP A 35 -37.50 4.19 -52.59
CA ASP A 35 -38.60 5.15 -52.72
C ASP A 35 -38.00 6.55 -52.81
N MET A 36 -37.59 6.84 -54.04
CA MET A 36 -37.14 8.14 -54.47
C MET A 36 -38.35 8.95 -54.88
N ARG A 37 -38.46 10.16 -54.31
CA ARG A 37 -39.15 11.37 -54.78
C ARG A 37 -40.41 11.75 -54.00
N SER A 38 -40.35 13.02 -53.60
CA SER A 38 -41.44 13.94 -53.29
C SER A 38 -41.99 13.94 -51.87
N ARG A 39 -41.35 14.73 -51.00
CA ARG A 39 -42.07 15.77 -50.25
C ARG A 39 -41.15 16.95 -49.92
N LYS A 40 -41.50 18.07 -50.54
CA LYS A 40 -40.94 19.40 -50.41
C LYS A 40 -41.17 19.95 -49.00
N ARG A 41 -40.26 20.84 -48.58
CA ARG A 41 -40.43 21.93 -47.59
C ARG A 41 -40.68 21.49 -46.13
N ALA A 42 -39.59 21.48 -45.37
CA ALA A 42 -39.45 22.31 -44.17
C ALA A 42 -37.96 22.32 -43.77
N VAL A 43 -37.18 23.23 -44.36
CA VAL A 43 -35.88 23.62 -43.78
C VAL A 43 -36.21 24.43 -42.54
N ARG A 44 -36.35 23.76 -41.40
CA ARG A 44 -36.11 24.40 -40.11
C ARG A 44 -34.64 24.22 -39.84
N SER A 45 -33.92 25.34 -39.96
CA SER A 45 -32.66 25.59 -39.29
C SER A 45 -32.71 24.95 -37.90
N ILE A 46 -31.89 23.92 -37.67
CA ILE A 46 -31.45 23.60 -36.33
C ILE A 46 -30.52 24.75 -35.96
N SER A 47 -31.13 25.85 -35.51
CA SER A 47 -30.42 26.81 -34.69
C SER A 47 -29.87 26.00 -33.54
N ALA A 48 -28.54 25.93 -33.43
CA ALA A 48 -27.90 25.62 -32.18
C ALA A 48 -28.58 26.53 -31.14
N GLN A 49 -29.47 25.95 -30.34
CA GLN A 49 -29.82 26.53 -29.07
C GLN A 49 -28.57 26.31 -28.22
N THR A 50 -27.58 27.15 -28.44
CA THR A 50 -26.60 27.51 -27.45
C THR A 50 -27.44 27.87 -26.25
N GLN A 51 -27.46 27.00 -25.24
CA GLN A 51 -27.95 27.39 -23.93
C GLN A 51 -27.24 28.70 -23.61
N PRO A 52 -27.95 29.74 -23.14
CA PRO A 52 -27.28 30.94 -22.69
C PRO A 52 -26.26 30.47 -21.65
N ILE A 53 -24.97 30.68 -21.95
CA ILE A 53 -23.95 30.66 -20.93
C ILE A 53 -24.41 31.74 -19.96
N ILE A 54 -25.02 31.32 -18.86
CA ILE A 54 -25.28 32.22 -17.76
C ILE A 54 -23.88 32.62 -17.33
N GLU A 55 -23.48 33.85 -17.67
CA GLU A 55 -22.31 34.53 -17.12
C GLU A 55 -22.55 34.80 -15.63
N GLY A 56 -22.87 33.75 -14.88
CA GLY A 56 -22.81 33.75 -13.43
C GLY A 56 -21.34 33.62 -13.09
N LYS A 57 -20.81 34.57 -12.32
CA LYS A 57 -19.49 34.44 -11.68
C LYS A 57 -19.43 33.07 -11.01
N LEU A 58 -18.67 32.13 -11.58
CA LEU A 58 -18.35 30.87 -10.95
C LEU A 58 -17.61 31.20 -9.65
N SER A 59 -18.29 31.01 -8.54
CA SER A 59 -17.77 31.21 -7.19
C SER A 59 -17.52 29.84 -6.56
N LEU A 60 -16.43 29.72 -5.79
CA LEU A 60 -16.17 28.52 -4.96
C LEU A 60 -17.38 28.16 -4.09
N GLU A 61 -18.15 29.15 -3.63
CA GLU A 61 -19.33 28.96 -2.77
C GLU A 61 -20.51 28.27 -3.48
N THR A 62 -20.49 28.25 -4.82
CA THR A 62 -21.54 27.62 -5.64
C THR A 62 -21.22 26.16 -5.98
N LEU A 63 -20.02 25.67 -5.62
CA LEU A 63 -19.61 24.30 -5.92
C LEU A 63 -20.28 23.29 -4.98
N PRO A 64 -20.68 22.11 -5.47
CA PRO A 64 -21.12 21.00 -4.63
C PRO A 64 -20.08 20.61 -3.58
N ARG A 65 -20.54 20.21 -2.39
CA ARG A 65 -19.67 19.78 -1.28
C ARG A 65 -18.66 18.70 -1.67
N SER A 66 -19.05 17.73 -2.47
CA SER A 66 -18.15 16.67 -2.93
C SER A 66 -16.97 17.20 -3.77
N ILE A 67 -17.19 18.28 -4.52
CA ILE A 67 -16.13 18.95 -5.30
C ILE A 67 -15.25 19.78 -4.35
N LEU A 68 -15.84 20.51 -3.41
CA LEU A 68 -15.09 21.25 -2.39
C LEU A 68 -14.22 20.33 -1.52
N ASP A 69 -14.75 19.19 -1.09
CA ASP A 69 -14.00 18.17 -0.34
C ASP A 69 -12.80 17.66 -1.15
N SER A 70 -12.94 17.55 -2.47
CA SER A 70 -11.86 17.14 -3.38
C SER A 70 -10.82 18.23 -3.58
N ILE A 71 -11.24 19.49 -3.74
CA ILE A 71 -10.33 20.64 -3.86
C ILE A 71 -9.55 20.84 -2.56
N PHE A 72 -10.24 20.83 -1.42
CA PHE A 72 -9.64 21.04 -0.10
C PHE A 72 -8.74 19.87 0.31
N GLU A 73 -8.72 18.76 -0.44
CA GLU A 73 -7.69 17.74 -0.29
C GLU A 73 -6.27 18.30 -0.56
N TYR A 74 -6.17 19.28 -1.46
CA TYR A 74 -4.93 19.89 -1.97
C TYR A 74 -4.67 21.30 -1.40
N VAL A 75 -5.44 21.73 -0.40
CA VAL A 75 -5.26 23.04 0.24
C VAL A 75 -4.58 22.86 1.59
N HIS A 76 -3.49 23.58 1.82
CA HIS A 76 -2.71 23.49 3.06
C HIS A 76 -3.46 24.10 4.25
N THR A 77 -3.07 23.68 5.45
CA THR A 77 -3.70 24.07 6.72
C THR A 77 -3.84 25.59 6.91
N PRO A 78 -2.83 26.44 6.63
CA PRO A 78 -2.98 27.90 6.76
C PRO A 78 -4.09 28.46 5.87
N ASP A 79 -4.19 27.99 4.63
CA ASP A 79 -5.21 28.44 3.69
C ASP A 79 -6.59 27.91 4.05
N LEU A 80 -6.68 26.67 4.55
CA LEU A 80 -7.94 26.15 5.09
C LEU A 80 -8.43 26.98 6.27
N LEU A 81 -7.54 27.41 7.17
CA LEU A 81 -7.89 28.30 8.28
C LEU A 81 -8.40 29.65 7.76
N ASN A 82 -7.74 30.23 6.75
CA ASN A 82 -8.22 31.44 6.09
C ASN A 82 -9.62 31.23 5.47
N LEU A 83 -9.84 30.12 4.76
CA LEU A 83 -11.14 29.78 4.18
C LEU A 83 -12.25 29.65 5.22
N CYS A 84 -11.94 29.18 6.43
CA CYS A 84 -12.91 29.13 7.54
C CYS A 84 -13.42 30.53 7.92
N VAL A 85 -12.57 31.55 7.82
CA VAL A 85 -12.92 32.93 8.21
C VAL A 85 -13.51 33.72 7.04
N LEU A 86 -13.14 33.38 5.81
CA LEU A 86 -13.55 34.10 4.60
C LEU A 86 -15.04 33.95 4.28
N SER A 87 -15.63 32.75 4.43
CA SER A 87 -17.03 32.51 4.07
C SER A 87 -17.66 31.39 4.88
N LYS A 88 -18.93 31.61 5.27
CA LYS A 88 -19.76 30.59 5.95
C LYS A 88 -19.99 29.35 5.07
N HIS A 89 -20.02 29.49 3.75
CA HIS A 89 -20.22 28.37 2.83
C HIS A 89 -18.98 27.47 2.73
N LEU A 90 -17.78 28.05 2.92
CA LEU A 90 -16.51 27.34 2.87
C LEU A 90 -16.08 26.82 4.25
N TYR A 91 -16.66 27.37 5.33
CA TYR A 91 -16.37 26.97 6.71
C TYR A 91 -16.54 25.47 6.94
N GLU A 92 -17.72 24.90 6.64
CA GLU A 92 -17.98 23.51 6.99
C GLU A 92 -17.06 22.52 6.25
N PRO A 93 -16.84 22.63 4.93
CA PRO A 93 -15.89 21.77 4.24
C PRO A 93 -14.44 21.98 4.72
N ALA A 94 -14.03 23.22 5.00
CA ALA A 94 -12.67 23.52 5.47
C ALA A 94 -12.42 22.95 6.88
N VAL A 95 -13.37 23.15 7.81
CA VAL A 95 -13.30 22.58 9.16
C VAL A 95 -13.36 21.05 9.12
N ALA A 96 -14.25 20.47 8.32
CA ALA A 96 -14.30 19.02 8.14
C ALA A 96 -12.94 18.50 7.65
N ARG A 97 -12.29 19.19 6.73
CA ARG A 97 -10.95 18.82 6.24
C ARG A 97 -9.89 18.91 7.33
N LEU A 98 -9.86 20.01 8.07
CA LEU A 98 -8.89 20.27 9.15
C LEU A 98 -8.99 19.21 10.26
N TYR A 99 -10.20 18.80 10.65
CA TYR A 99 -10.39 17.84 11.74
C TYR A 99 -10.35 16.38 11.30
N LYS A 100 -10.44 16.08 9.99
CA LYS A 100 -10.57 14.70 9.48
C LYS A 100 -9.47 13.76 9.96
N ASN A 101 -8.22 14.19 9.84
CA ASN A 101 -7.03 13.42 10.17
C ASN A 101 -6.16 14.24 11.12
N ILE A 102 -6.01 13.76 12.36
CA ILE A 102 -5.24 14.42 13.40
C ILE A 102 -4.00 13.59 13.72
N THR A 103 -2.83 14.24 13.70
CA THR A 103 -1.57 13.63 14.15
C THR A 103 -1.05 14.40 15.36
N ILE A 104 -0.80 13.69 16.47
CA ILE A 104 -0.20 14.26 17.67
C ILE A 104 1.31 14.05 17.63
N THR A 105 2.11 15.11 17.75
CA THR A 105 3.58 15.01 17.78
C THR A 105 4.21 15.97 18.81
N SER A 106 5.53 15.93 19.02
CA SER A 106 6.23 16.86 19.91
C SER A 106 6.23 18.29 19.33
N GLU A 107 6.43 19.32 20.16
CA GLU A 107 6.44 20.72 19.65
C GLU A 107 7.55 20.96 18.63
N GLU A 108 8.76 20.43 18.89
CA GLU A 108 9.91 20.53 17.97
C GLU A 108 9.60 19.90 16.62
N TYR A 109 9.03 18.69 16.63
CA TYR A 109 8.68 17.98 15.41
C TYR A 109 7.44 18.59 14.72
N ALA A 110 6.54 19.23 15.47
CA ALA A 110 5.38 19.93 14.90
C ALA A 110 5.79 21.14 14.04
N HIS A 111 6.82 21.90 14.46
CA HIS A 111 7.30 23.01 13.65
C HIS A 111 7.96 22.51 12.36
N GLU A 112 8.86 21.54 12.49
CA GLU A 112 9.62 20.98 11.38
C GLU A 112 8.71 20.29 10.36
N SER A 113 7.73 19.52 10.85
CA SER A 113 6.74 18.87 9.99
C SER A 113 5.89 19.86 9.22
N THR A 114 5.49 20.98 9.81
CA THR A 114 4.68 21.98 9.11
C THR A 114 5.43 22.56 7.91
N GLU A 115 6.74 22.77 8.04
CA GLU A 115 7.59 23.22 6.93
C GLU A 115 7.67 22.17 5.82
N ILE A 116 8.01 20.93 6.15
CA ILE A 116 8.11 19.84 5.17
C ILE A 116 6.75 19.58 4.50
N MET A 117 5.66 19.56 5.27
CA MET A 117 4.30 19.34 4.78
C MET A 117 3.78 20.47 3.89
N SER A 118 4.33 21.70 4.00
CA SER A 118 3.98 22.80 3.09
C SER A 118 4.44 22.55 1.66
N HIS A 119 5.36 21.62 1.45
CA HIS A 119 5.85 21.21 0.13
C HIS A 119 5.07 20.00 -0.44
N TRP A 120 4.20 19.38 0.36
CA TRP A 120 3.43 18.22 -0.08
C TRP A 120 2.27 18.65 -0.98
N GLU A 121 2.03 17.93 -2.09
CA GLU A 121 0.91 18.26 -2.99
C GLU A 121 -0.47 18.17 -2.31
N ARG A 122 -0.58 17.42 -1.20
CA ARG A 122 -1.83 17.17 -0.50
C ARG A 122 -1.70 17.43 0.99
N ASN A 123 -2.80 17.85 1.58
CA ASN A 123 -2.91 18.01 3.03
C ASN A 123 -3.21 16.66 3.72
N PHE A 124 -2.22 15.88 4.11
CA PHE A 124 -2.52 14.55 4.66
C PHE A 124 -3.20 14.59 6.04
N CYS A 125 -2.80 15.53 6.89
CA CYS A 125 -3.33 15.67 8.24
C CYS A 125 -3.13 17.08 8.83
N THR A 126 -3.82 17.35 9.91
CA THR A 126 -3.53 18.47 10.80
C THR A 126 -2.64 17.98 11.94
N VAL A 127 -1.47 18.59 12.05
CA VAL A 127 -0.51 18.31 13.11
C VAL A 127 -0.90 19.10 14.37
N VAL A 128 -0.93 18.44 15.51
CA VAL A 128 -1.22 19.01 16.81
C VAL A 128 -0.09 18.66 17.76
N SER A 129 0.52 19.66 18.38
CA SER A 129 1.53 19.42 19.40
C SER A 129 0.94 18.73 20.64
N ALA A 130 1.75 17.87 21.28
CA ALA A 130 1.44 17.16 22.51
C ALA A 130 0.95 18.09 23.63
N GLU A 131 1.45 19.33 23.68
CA GLU A 131 1.05 20.36 24.66
C GLU A 131 -0.39 20.86 24.44
N LYS A 132 -0.87 20.81 23.20
CA LYS A 132 -2.22 21.30 22.81
C LYS A 132 -3.29 20.20 22.83
N VAL A 133 -2.92 18.97 23.19
CA VAL A 133 -3.86 17.82 23.24
C VAL A 133 -4.95 18.03 24.29
N GLU A 134 -4.63 18.68 25.41
CA GLU A 134 -5.64 19.03 26.43
C GLU A 134 -6.73 19.92 25.86
N LEU A 135 -6.33 20.97 25.13
CA LEU A 135 -7.27 21.90 24.49
C LEU A 135 -8.12 21.19 23.42
N LEU A 136 -7.51 20.32 22.62
CA LEU A 136 -8.24 19.50 21.65
C LEU A 136 -9.26 18.60 22.34
N TYR A 137 -8.87 17.93 23.43
CA TYR A 137 -9.75 17.10 24.23
C TYR A 137 -10.93 17.90 24.82
N GLU A 138 -10.67 19.03 25.48
CA GLU A 138 -11.73 19.87 26.03
C GLU A 138 -12.70 20.36 24.94
N THR A 139 -12.16 20.73 23.78
CA THR A 139 -12.96 21.22 22.66
C THR A 139 -13.84 20.11 22.09
N ALA A 140 -13.27 18.92 21.85
CA ALA A 140 -14.02 17.77 21.37
C ALA A 140 -15.05 17.27 22.38
N GLN A 141 -14.75 17.37 23.68
CA GLN A 141 -15.68 17.01 24.75
C GLN A 141 -16.90 17.96 24.80
N LYS A 142 -16.68 19.26 24.58
CA LYS A 142 -17.75 20.28 24.58
C LYS A 142 -18.51 20.33 23.25
N ASN A 143 -17.96 19.77 22.17
CA ASN A 143 -18.53 19.83 20.83
C ASN A 143 -18.52 18.45 20.14
N GLU A 144 -19.61 17.71 20.29
CA GLU A 144 -19.78 16.37 19.70
C GLU A 144 -19.67 16.39 18.17
N LYS A 145 -20.13 17.46 17.50
CA LYS A 145 -20.02 17.57 16.04
C LYS A 145 -18.55 17.58 15.60
N LEU A 146 -17.70 18.32 16.31
CA LEU A 146 -16.27 18.36 16.04
C LEU A 146 -15.61 17.01 16.33
N ALA A 147 -15.96 16.36 17.44
CA ALA A 147 -15.47 15.01 17.75
C ALA A 147 -15.82 13.99 16.65
N CYS A 148 -16.99 14.12 16.02
CA CYS A 148 -17.41 13.29 14.89
C CYS A 148 -16.68 13.58 13.57
N LEU A 149 -16.07 14.77 13.42
CA LEU A 149 -15.25 15.08 12.25
C LEU A 149 -13.90 14.36 12.28
N ILE A 150 -13.41 13.98 13.47
CA ILE A 150 -12.14 13.27 13.63
C ILE A 150 -12.34 11.80 13.25
N GLU A 151 -11.99 11.45 12.02
CA GLU A 151 -12.12 10.10 11.47
C GLU A 151 -10.82 9.29 11.59
N SER A 152 -9.67 9.95 11.59
CA SER A 152 -8.35 9.31 11.72
C SER A 152 -7.53 9.98 12.80
N PHE A 153 -6.87 9.15 13.61
CA PHE A 153 -5.99 9.62 14.67
C PHE A 153 -4.64 8.89 14.61
N THR A 154 -3.56 9.65 14.73
CA THR A 154 -2.19 9.14 14.78
C THR A 154 -1.48 9.67 16.02
N GLU A 155 -0.95 8.76 16.83
CA GLU A 155 -0.11 9.07 17.99
C GLU A 155 1.36 8.94 17.63
N ALA A 156 2.04 10.07 17.43
CA ALA A 156 3.48 10.18 17.22
C ALA A 156 4.22 10.77 18.45
N ALA A 157 3.50 11.22 19.49
CA ALA A 157 4.08 11.66 20.74
C ALA A 157 3.20 11.32 21.94
N LEU A 158 3.83 11.21 23.12
CA LEU A 158 3.16 10.88 24.35
C LEU A 158 2.38 12.08 24.92
N SER A 159 1.11 11.86 25.26
CA SER A 159 0.34 12.80 26.10
C SER A 159 -0.65 12.06 27.00
N LYS A 160 -0.81 12.52 28.25
CA LYS A 160 -1.76 11.91 29.22
C LYS A 160 -3.23 12.04 28.79
N TYR A 161 -3.54 13.00 27.94
CA TYR A 161 -4.92 13.28 27.49
C TYR A 161 -5.36 12.41 26.31
N ILE A 162 -4.44 11.71 25.63
CA ILE A 162 -4.76 10.87 24.46
C ILE A 162 -5.78 9.80 24.83
N SER A 163 -5.60 9.07 25.94
CA SER A 163 -6.54 8.04 26.37
C SER A 163 -7.93 8.60 26.72
N HIS A 164 -8.03 9.88 27.12
CA HIS A 164 -9.30 10.55 27.36
C HIS A 164 -9.97 10.97 26.05
N LEU A 165 -9.18 11.51 25.12
CA LEU A 165 -9.62 11.86 23.78
C LEU A 165 -10.15 10.62 23.04
N LEU A 166 -9.41 9.52 23.00
CA LEU A 166 -9.84 8.30 22.31
C LEU A 166 -11.22 7.78 22.80
N LYS A 167 -11.57 7.95 24.08
CA LYS A 167 -12.88 7.52 24.64
C LYS A 167 -14.09 8.27 24.08
N ILE A 168 -13.88 9.47 23.56
CA ILE A 168 -14.94 10.32 23.02
C ILE A 168 -14.98 10.31 21.49
N LEU A 169 -13.91 9.87 20.82
CA LEU A 169 -13.84 9.80 19.36
C LEU A 169 -14.49 8.52 18.79
N ARG A 170 -14.99 8.62 17.56
CA ARG A 170 -15.51 7.49 16.77
C ARG A 170 -14.65 7.32 15.51
N LEU A 171 -13.46 6.77 15.71
CA LEU A 171 -12.45 6.68 14.68
C LEU A 171 -12.78 5.61 13.64
N LYS A 172 -12.49 5.89 12.37
CA LYS A 172 -12.38 4.90 11.28
C LYS A 172 -10.97 4.36 11.19
N SER A 173 -9.96 5.17 11.52
CA SER A 173 -8.55 4.81 11.44
C SER A 173 -7.79 5.22 12.70
N LEU A 174 -6.93 4.34 13.20
CA LEU A 174 -6.08 4.57 14.39
C LEU A 174 -4.66 4.08 14.12
N ASN A 175 -3.66 4.94 14.33
CA ASN A 175 -2.25 4.57 14.38
C ASN A 175 -1.68 4.88 15.77
N SER A 176 -1.24 3.84 16.48
CA SER A 176 -0.80 3.92 17.87
C SER A 176 0.48 3.11 18.06
N THR A 177 1.64 3.76 18.08
CA THR A 177 2.95 3.10 18.15
C THR A 177 3.58 3.08 19.54
N TRP A 178 2.86 3.52 20.59
CA TRP A 178 3.44 3.87 21.89
C TRP A 178 3.08 2.94 23.08
N GLY A 179 2.64 1.70 22.86
CA GLY A 179 2.47 0.76 23.98
C GLY A 179 1.30 1.11 24.91
N ARG A 180 0.19 1.63 24.37
CA ARG A 180 -0.93 2.14 25.16
C ARG A 180 -2.17 1.26 25.08
N ASN A 181 -2.84 1.13 26.22
CA ASN A 181 -4.18 0.57 26.30
C ASN A 181 -5.18 1.42 25.52
N ILE A 182 -5.58 0.95 24.33
CA ILE A 182 -6.59 1.58 23.51
C ILE A 182 -7.99 1.26 24.10
N PRO A 183 -8.83 2.27 24.40
CA PRO A 183 -10.15 2.02 24.96
C PRO A 183 -11.02 1.16 24.04
N ALA A 184 -11.71 0.16 24.60
CA ALA A 184 -12.55 -0.77 23.82
C ALA A 184 -13.60 -0.05 22.95
N LYS A 185 -14.23 1.00 23.49
CA LYS A 185 -15.21 1.82 22.77
C LYS A 185 -14.63 2.46 21.50
N THR A 186 -13.36 2.84 21.53
CA THR A 186 -12.67 3.39 20.35
C THR A 186 -12.48 2.31 19.29
N ILE A 187 -12.07 1.11 19.72
CA ILE A 187 -11.79 -0.03 18.84
C ILE A 187 -13.04 -0.45 18.06
N GLU A 188 -14.23 -0.40 18.67
CA GLU A 188 -15.49 -0.82 18.05
C GLU A 188 -15.78 -0.17 16.69
N SER A 189 -15.41 1.11 16.48
CA SER A 189 -15.65 1.80 15.21
C SER A 189 -14.48 1.72 14.22
N VAL A 190 -13.30 1.28 14.68
CA VAL A 190 -12.07 1.30 13.89
C VAL A 190 -12.11 0.24 12.81
N GLN A 191 -11.86 0.68 11.57
CA GLN A 191 -11.74 -0.17 10.38
C GLN A 191 -10.29 -0.39 9.99
N ARG A 192 -9.41 0.58 10.30
CA ARG A 192 -7.98 0.55 9.94
C ARG A 192 -7.15 0.79 11.18
N MET A 193 -6.28 -0.14 11.53
CA MET A 193 -5.50 -0.06 12.75
C MET A 193 -4.03 -0.35 12.50
N THR A 194 -3.17 0.49 13.05
CA THR A 194 -1.74 0.22 13.22
C THR A 194 -1.43 0.28 14.71
N CYS A 195 -0.86 -0.79 15.27
CA CYS A 195 -0.51 -0.84 16.68
C CYS A 195 0.67 -1.76 16.97
N LEU A 196 1.25 -1.63 18.16
CA LEU A 196 2.17 -2.64 18.68
C LEU A 196 1.43 -3.97 18.92
N VAL A 197 2.14 -5.09 18.79
CA VAL A 197 1.56 -6.43 19.01
C VAL A 197 1.03 -6.60 20.44
N GLU A 198 1.75 -6.08 21.43
CA GLU A 198 1.39 -6.16 22.86
C GLU A 198 0.10 -5.41 23.21
N ASP A 199 -0.18 -4.32 22.47
CA ASP A 199 -1.37 -3.49 22.67
C ASP A 199 -2.62 -4.05 21.97
N ALA A 200 -2.45 -5.09 21.15
CA ALA A 200 -3.45 -5.55 20.20
C ALA A 200 -4.58 -6.34 20.90
N ASN A 201 -5.38 -5.68 21.73
CA ASN A 201 -6.64 -6.24 22.22
C ASN A 201 -7.77 -5.95 21.21
N LEU A 202 -7.77 -6.68 20.10
CA LEU A 202 -8.64 -6.43 18.96
C LEU A 202 -10.05 -7.01 19.14
N ASN A 203 -10.93 -6.20 19.71
CA ASN A 203 -12.36 -6.48 19.82
C ASN A 203 -13.22 -5.70 18.80
N SER A 204 -12.67 -5.39 17.62
CA SER A 204 -13.41 -4.70 16.55
C SER A 204 -13.91 -5.68 15.49
N THR A 205 -15.23 -5.87 15.42
CA THR A 205 -15.87 -6.58 14.31
C THR A 205 -15.83 -5.79 13.01
N ASN A 206 -15.52 -4.50 13.05
CA ASN A 206 -15.43 -3.61 11.89
C ASN A 206 -14.02 -3.55 11.28
N LEU A 207 -13.04 -4.26 11.85
CA LEU A 207 -11.66 -4.23 11.40
C LEU A 207 -11.53 -4.80 9.98
N VAL A 208 -11.00 -3.98 9.07
CA VAL A 208 -10.75 -4.30 7.66
C VAL A 208 -9.26 -4.38 7.37
N GLU A 209 -8.45 -3.50 7.97
CA GLU A 209 -7.00 -3.47 7.76
C GLU A 209 -6.28 -3.39 9.09
N LEU A 210 -5.27 -4.25 9.26
CA LEU A 210 -4.45 -4.33 10.46
C LEU A 210 -2.97 -4.33 10.10
N LYS A 211 -2.21 -3.46 10.75
CA LYS A 211 -0.75 -3.44 10.73
C LYS A 211 -0.25 -3.61 12.16
N LEU A 212 0.57 -4.62 12.37
CA LEU A 212 1.15 -4.94 13.66
C LEU A 212 2.64 -4.61 13.61
N ILE A 213 3.09 -3.79 14.55
CA ILE A 213 4.48 -3.40 14.68
C ILE A 213 5.09 -4.22 15.81
N GLN A 214 6.14 -4.94 15.50
CA GLN A 214 6.93 -5.71 16.45
C GLN A 214 8.09 -4.87 16.97
N THR A 215 8.20 -4.78 18.29
CA THR A 215 9.37 -4.23 18.98
C THR A 215 10.25 -5.39 19.44
N LEU A 216 11.55 -5.33 19.18
CA LEU A 216 12.46 -6.47 19.36
C LEU A 216 12.74 -6.80 20.82
N SER A 217 12.56 -5.83 21.70
CA SER A 217 12.88 -5.94 23.11
C SER A 217 11.78 -6.59 23.95
N ILE A 218 10.56 -6.74 23.42
CA ILE A 218 9.38 -7.07 24.25
C ILE A 218 8.50 -8.18 23.65
N THR A 219 8.36 -8.23 22.32
CA THR A 219 7.37 -9.13 21.70
C THR A 219 7.78 -10.60 21.74
N GLN A 220 6.89 -11.46 22.22
CA GLN A 220 7.08 -12.92 22.29
C GLN A 220 6.10 -13.68 21.40
N TYR A 221 6.34 -14.98 21.21
CA TYR A 221 5.44 -15.88 20.47
C TYR A 221 4.01 -15.89 21.05
N GLU A 222 3.92 -15.83 22.38
CA GLU A 222 2.70 -15.84 23.16
C GLU A 222 1.80 -14.63 22.85
N ASP A 223 2.37 -13.49 22.46
CA ASP A 223 1.59 -12.29 22.18
C ASP A 223 0.82 -12.43 20.85
N TYR A 224 1.46 -13.03 19.84
CA TYR A 224 0.80 -13.38 18.59
C TYR A 224 -0.27 -14.47 18.77
N GLU A 225 -0.01 -15.45 19.64
CA GLU A 225 -1.00 -16.48 19.97
C GLU A 225 -2.25 -15.86 20.65
N LYS A 226 -2.03 -15.06 21.69
CA LYS A 226 -3.11 -14.34 22.42
C LYS A 226 -3.90 -13.44 21.47
N LEU A 227 -3.21 -12.72 20.59
CA LEU A 227 -3.83 -11.87 19.58
C LEU A 227 -4.76 -12.67 18.65
N ALA A 228 -4.28 -13.77 18.08
CA ALA A 228 -5.08 -14.62 17.20
C ALA A 228 -6.30 -15.19 17.93
N LEU A 229 -6.12 -15.69 19.16
CA LEU A 229 -7.21 -16.19 20.00
C LEU A 229 -8.24 -15.10 20.31
N SER A 230 -7.79 -13.89 20.61
CA SER A 230 -8.65 -12.73 20.87
C SER A 230 -9.49 -12.38 19.63
N MET A 231 -8.85 -12.27 18.46
CA MET A 231 -9.54 -12.00 17.20
C MET A 231 -10.56 -13.08 16.84
N ILE A 232 -10.24 -14.36 17.10
CA ILE A 232 -11.18 -15.46 16.89
C ILE A 232 -12.38 -15.34 17.82
N LYS A 233 -12.15 -15.06 19.11
CA LYS A 233 -13.20 -14.90 20.13
C LYS A 233 -14.14 -13.74 19.80
N SER A 234 -13.59 -12.60 19.37
CA SER A 234 -14.35 -11.39 19.03
C SER A 234 -14.88 -11.37 17.59
N LYS A 235 -14.48 -12.34 16.75
CA LYS A 235 -14.76 -12.41 15.30
C LYS A 235 -14.20 -11.22 14.51
N SER A 236 -13.20 -10.50 15.04
CA SER A 236 -12.54 -9.39 14.35
C SER A 236 -11.90 -9.79 13.01
N TYR A 237 -11.54 -11.07 12.84
CA TYR A 237 -10.92 -11.58 11.61
C TYR A 237 -11.88 -11.68 10.41
N VAL A 238 -13.20 -11.66 10.63
CA VAL A 238 -14.19 -11.95 9.56
C VAL A 238 -14.17 -10.90 8.45
N ASN A 239 -14.04 -9.63 8.84
CA ASN A 239 -14.00 -8.50 7.92
C ASN A 239 -12.58 -8.09 7.53
N LEU A 240 -11.56 -8.70 8.14
CA LEU A 240 -10.16 -8.41 7.85
C LEU A 240 -9.85 -8.76 6.39
N ARG A 241 -9.27 -7.80 5.66
CA ARG A 241 -8.88 -7.91 4.26
C ARG A 241 -7.42 -7.60 4.02
N LYS A 242 -6.77 -6.83 4.91
CA LYS A 242 -5.33 -6.57 4.83
C LYS A 242 -4.68 -6.80 6.18
N LEU A 243 -3.57 -7.51 6.17
CA LEU A 243 -2.78 -7.81 7.35
C LEU A 243 -1.31 -7.55 7.05
N VAL A 244 -0.65 -6.78 7.89
CA VAL A 244 0.79 -6.51 7.79
C VAL A 244 1.46 -6.75 9.13
N PHE A 245 2.57 -7.48 9.10
CA PHE A 245 3.51 -7.60 10.19
C PHE A 245 4.77 -6.83 9.81
N GLU A 246 5.08 -5.78 10.58
CA GLU A 246 6.27 -4.96 10.40
C GLU A 246 7.16 -5.09 11.63
N GLN A 247 8.47 -5.18 11.41
CA GLN A 247 9.46 -5.11 12.48
C GLN A 247 9.93 -3.66 12.59
N GLU A 248 9.90 -3.10 13.79
CA GLU A 248 10.45 -1.77 14.04
C GLU A 248 11.93 -1.78 13.64
N SER A 249 12.29 -0.88 12.71
CA SER A 249 13.64 -0.79 12.18
C SER A 249 14.54 -0.16 13.22
N THR A 250 14.99 -0.92 14.22
CA THR A 250 16.11 -0.49 15.04
C THR A 250 17.34 -0.53 14.13
N GLY A 251 17.98 0.60 13.89
CA GLY A 251 19.24 0.69 13.13
C GLY A 251 20.42 -0.08 13.74
N LEU A 252 20.15 -0.94 14.73
CA LEU A 252 21.10 -1.69 15.54
C LEU A 252 21.54 -3.02 14.92
N PHE A 253 20.93 -3.49 13.83
CA PHE A 253 21.37 -4.74 13.17
C PHE A 253 22.56 -4.56 12.22
N LYS A 254 23.16 -3.37 12.12
CA LYS A 254 24.23 -3.16 11.14
C LYS A 254 25.62 -3.61 11.57
N GLU A 255 25.89 -3.96 12.84
CA GLU A 255 27.30 -3.99 13.30
C GLU A 255 27.82 -5.25 14.00
N ASP A 256 27.08 -6.34 14.24
CA ASP A 256 27.69 -7.51 14.91
C ASP A 256 27.02 -8.86 14.55
N TYR A 257 27.17 -9.31 13.29
CA TYR A 257 26.59 -10.57 12.80
C TYR A 257 27.42 -11.83 13.13
N ASP A 258 28.68 -11.70 13.51
CA ASP A 258 29.60 -12.85 13.62
C ASP A 258 29.42 -13.68 14.91
N SER A 259 28.71 -13.16 15.93
CA SER A 259 28.53 -13.88 17.21
C SER A 259 27.11 -14.43 17.46
N VAL A 260 26.14 -14.09 16.60
CA VAL A 260 24.71 -14.45 16.78
C VAL A 260 24.20 -15.46 15.72
N GLU A 261 25.04 -15.81 14.73
CA GLU A 261 24.70 -16.71 13.61
C GLU A 261 24.03 -18.01 14.11
N ASP A 262 24.54 -18.67 15.16
CA ASP A 262 24.03 -19.97 15.60
C ASP A 262 22.63 -19.93 16.25
N THR A 263 22.21 -18.78 16.78
CA THR A 263 20.88 -18.63 17.43
C THR A 263 19.83 -18.16 16.42
N LEU A 264 20.22 -17.32 15.46
CA LEU A 264 19.36 -16.80 14.39
C LEU A 264 19.10 -17.84 13.29
N LEU A 265 20.03 -18.77 13.03
CA LEU A 265 19.86 -19.83 12.02
C LEU A 265 18.68 -20.79 12.30
N ARG A 266 18.07 -20.75 13.48
CA ARG A 266 17.01 -21.70 13.91
C ARG A 266 15.66 -21.08 14.25
N SER A 267 15.54 -19.76 14.33
CA SER A 267 14.27 -19.15 14.76
C SER A 267 13.31 -18.99 13.57
N ILE A 268 12.05 -19.34 13.83
CA ILE A 268 10.93 -19.06 12.92
C ILE A 268 10.42 -17.66 13.30
N PRO A 269 9.95 -16.82 12.37
CA PRO A 269 9.40 -15.52 12.74
C PRO A 269 8.26 -15.64 13.76
N TYR A 270 8.25 -14.78 14.78
CA TYR A 270 7.26 -14.81 15.87
C TYR A 270 5.82 -14.73 15.37
N TRP A 271 5.58 -13.93 14.34
CA TRP A 271 4.26 -13.76 13.73
C TRP A 271 3.69 -15.06 13.16
N THR A 272 4.49 -16.12 12.95
CA THR A 272 3.97 -17.41 12.47
C THR A 272 3.00 -18.06 13.45
N GLU A 273 3.15 -17.82 14.76
CA GLU A 273 2.24 -18.35 15.78
C GLU A 273 0.82 -17.81 15.63
N PHE A 274 0.68 -16.57 15.16
CA PHE A 274 -0.62 -16.01 14.80
C PHE A 274 -1.35 -16.94 13.82
N PHE A 275 -0.68 -17.36 12.75
CA PHE A 275 -1.25 -18.24 11.73
C PHE A 275 -1.46 -19.69 12.24
N ARG A 276 -0.56 -20.21 13.09
CA ARG A 276 -0.72 -21.56 13.68
C ARG A 276 -2.02 -21.69 14.45
N VAL A 277 -2.42 -20.66 15.19
CA VAL A 277 -3.71 -20.64 15.92
C VAL A 277 -4.89 -20.80 14.95
N PHE A 278 -4.90 -20.06 13.84
CA PHE A 278 -5.97 -20.17 12.83
C PHE A 278 -6.02 -21.57 12.19
N VAL A 279 -4.86 -22.16 11.88
CA VAL A 279 -4.77 -23.55 11.40
C VAL A 279 -5.35 -24.53 12.43
N GLY A 280 -4.94 -24.42 13.69
CA GLY A 280 -5.44 -25.26 14.79
C GLY A 280 -6.95 -25.16 14.99
N LYS A 281 -7.53 -23.97 14.76
CA LYS A 281 -8.98 -23.73 14.79
C LYS A 281 -9.69 -24.05 13.46
N LYS A 282 -8.95 -24.49 12.44
CA LYS A 282 -9.46 -24.78 11.08
C LYS A 282 -10.16 -23.59 10.44
N ILE A 283 -9.67 -22.39 10.71
CA ILE A 283 -10.16 -21.14 10.14
C ILE A 283 -9.17 -20.70 9.06
N LYS A 284 -9.69 -20.40 7.86
CA LYS A 284 -8.91 -19.74 6.80
C LYS A 284 -9.25 -18.25 6.75
N LEU A 285 -8.24 -17.41 6.84
CA LEU A 285 -8.36 -15.97 6.69
C LEU A 285 -8.60 -15.61 5.21
N ASN A 286 -9.57 -14.76 4.94
CA ASN A 286 -9.85 -14.26 3.60
C ASN A 286 -9.21 -12.88 3.40
N LEU A 287 -7.93 -12.88 3.02
CA LEU A 287 -7.15 -11.67 2.84
C LEU A 287 -7.06 -11.29 1.35
N THR A 288 -7.10 -9.98 1.10
CA THR A 288 -6.79 -9.36 -0.20
C THR A 288 -5.37 -8.81 -0.24
N GLY A 289 -4.78 -8.53 0.92
CA GLY A 289 -3.39 -8.09 1.05
C GLY A 289 -2.69 -8.72 2.26
N LEU A 290 -1.46 -9.18 2.06
CA LEU A 290 -0.57 -9.65 3.11
C LEU A 290 0.80 -8.93 3.02
N GLY A 291 1.28 -8.38 4.14
CA GLY A 291 2.62 -7.80 4.26
C GLY A 291 3.41 -8.51 5.35
N LEU A 292 4.63 -8.93 5.03
CA LEU A 292 5.50 -9.68 5.94
C LEU A 292 6.88 -9.04 5.99
N CYS A 293 7.30 -8.63 7.18
CA CYS A 293 8.64 -8.15 7.47
C CYS A 293 9.31 -9.07 8.50
N SER A 294 10.31 -9.86 8.08
CA SER A 294 11.11 -10.70 8.99
C SER A 294 12.23 -11.44 8.27
N GLU A 295 13.22 -11.91 9.01
CA GLU A 295 14.17 -12.92 8.55
C GLU A 295 13.50 -14.31 8.52
N LEU A 296 13.43 -14.95 7.34
CA LEU A 296 12.79 -16.25 7.13
C LEU A 296 13.76 -17.43 7.24
N THR A 297 15.06 -17.15 7.41
CA THR A 297 16.15 -18.13 7.53
C THR A 297 16.04 -19.21 6.44
N GLY A 298 16.25 -20.49 6.75
CA GLY A 298 16.09 -21.63 5.82
C GLY A 298 14.67 -22.24 5.85
N LYS A 299 13.67 -21.50 6.32
CA LYS A 299 12.30 -22.00 6.57
C LYS A 299 11.25 -21.46 5.59
N GLY A 300 11.68 -20.87 4.47
CA GLY A 300 10.80 -20.30 3.46
C GLY A 300 9.69 -21.24 3.00
N GLU A 301 10.01 -22.47 2.62
CA GLU A 301 9.00 -23.44 2.17
C GLU A 301 7.99 -23.79 3.27
N ASP A 302 8.46 -24.13 4.47
CA ASP A 302 7.62 -24.47 5.63
C ASP A 302 6.64 -23.32 5.97
N ILE A 303 7.13 -22.08 5.93
CA ILE A 303 6.33 -20.88 6.21
C ILE A 303 5.30 -20.64 5.09
N ALA A 304 5.66 -20.81 3.83
CA ALA A 304 4.72 -20.69 2.72
C ALA A 304 3.59 -21.73 2.82
N GLN A 305 3.90 -22.96 3.21
CA GLN A 305 2.88 -23.99 3.47
C GLN A 305 1.98 -23.62 4.66
N LEU A 306 2.53 -23.11 5.76
CA LEU A 306 1.76 -22.61 6.90
C LEU A 306 0.77 -21.52 6.46
N LEU A 307 1.21 -20.55 5.67
CA LEU A 307 0.35 -19.49 5.15
C LEU A 307 -0.76 -20.03 4.25
N ASN A 308 -0.48 -21.00 3.39
CA ASN A 308 -1.49 -21.64 2.55
C ASN A 308 -2.56 -22.42 3.36
N MET A 309 -2.18 -22.93 4.53
CA MET A 309 -3.13 -23.57 5.46
C MET A 309 -3.98 -22.53 6.20
N ALA A 310 -3.39 -21.40 6.60
CA ALA A 310 -4.04 -20.38 7.43
C ALA A 310 -4.81 -19.30 6.65
N VAL A 311 -4.48 -19.09 5.38
CA VAL A 311 -5.03 -18.02 4.53
C VAL A 311 -5.59 -18.63 3.25
N ASP A 312 -6.74 -18.13 2.78
CA ASP A 312 -7.21 -18.39 1.43
C ASP A 312 -6.41 -17.53 0.44
N LEU A 313 -5.28 -18.09 -0.03
CA LEU A 313 -4.35 -17.42 -0.93
C LEU A 313 -4.92 -17.21 -2.34
N SER A 314 -5.99 -17.91 -2.71
CA SER A 314 -6.60 -17.81 -4.05
C SER A 314 -7.15 -16.41 -4.35
N GLY A 315 -7.57 -15.68 -3.32
CA GLY A 315 -8.11 -14.32 -3.41
C GLY A 315 -7.10 -13.20 -3.13
N LEU A 316 -5.86 -13.53 -2.76
CA LEU A 316 -4.85 -12.53 -2.38
C LEU A 316 -4.39 -11.76 -3.62
N ARG A 317 -4.53 -10.42 -3.59
CA ARG A 317 -4.19 -9.53 -4.72
C ARG A 317 -2.89 -8.77 -4.49
N THR A 318 -2.48 -8.63 -3.25
CA THR A 318 -1.36 -7.77 -2.86
C THR A 318 -0.44 -8.51 -1.89
N LEU A 319 0.86 -8.53 -2.19
CA LEU A 319 1.89 -9.15 -1.35
C LEU A 319 3.08 -8.21 -1.16
N GLU A 320 3.37 -7.82 0.07
CA GLU A 320 4.57 -7.07 0.45
C GLU A 320 5.51 -7.97 1.24
N LEU A 321 6.75 -8.11 0.79
CA LEU A 321 7.75 -8.94 1.42
C LEU A 321 8.99 -8.11 1.68
N LYS A 322 9.32 -7.92 2.95
CA LYS A 322 10.61 -7.38 3.38
C LYS A 322 11.31 -8.45 4.20
N HIS A 323 12.18 -9.22 3.57
CA HIS A 323 12.72 -10.41 4.21
C HIS A 323 14.14 -10.75 3.77
N THR A 324 14.80 -11.48 4.66
CA THR A 324 16.05 -12.18 4.39
C THR A 324 15.78 -13.67 4.40
N GLU A 325 16.17 -14.37 3.35
CA GLU A 325 16.20 -15.82 3.30
C GLU A 325 17.66 -16.30 3.30
N LEU A 326 18.00 -17.14 4.28
CA LEU A 326 19.28 -17.82 4.33
C LEU A 326 19.09 -19.17 3.65
N THR A 327 19.49 -19.28 2.40
CA THR A 327 19.64 -20.59 1.76
C THR A 327 20.88 -21.26 2.34
N ALA A 328 20.73 -22.52 2.74
CA ALA A 328 21.72 -23.29 3.47
C ALA A 328 22.91 -23.72 2.58
N SER A 329 23.53 -22.79 1.86
CA SER A 329 24.57 -23.11 0.88
C SER A 329 25.90 -23.55 1.53
N LYS A 330 26.09 -23.35 2.84
CA LYS A 330 27.29 -23.79 3.56
C LYS A 330 27.18 -25.21 4.15
N TYR A 331 25.98 -25.77 4.34
CA TYR A 331 25.82 -27.01 5.15
C TYR A 331 24.90 -28.09 4.56
N HIS A 332 24.21 -27.86 3.43
CA HIS A 332 23.34 -28.87 2.83
C HIS A 332 23.69 -29.21 1.37
N ASN A 333 23.41 -30.46 1.00
CA ASN A 333 23.78 -31.11 -0.27
C ASN A 333 23.53 -30.21 -1.49
N ARG A 334 24.55 -30.05 -2.33
CA ARG A 334 24.52 -29.31 -3.62
C ARG A 334 23.52 -29.86 -4.66
N ASP A 335 22.76 -30.90 -4.32
CA ASP A 335 21.93 -31.68 -5.25
C ASP A 335 20.42 -31.42 -5.11
N LEU A 336 19.97 -30.62 -4.14
CA LEU A 336 18.56 -30.22 -4.03
C LEU A 336 18.37 -28.81 -4.62
N PRO A 337 17.42 -28.60 -5.53
CA PRO A 337 17.08 -27.26 -5.99
C PRO A 337 16.52 -26.46 -4.81
N GLU A 338 17.29 -25.48 -4.35
CA GLU A 338 16.88 -24.59 -3.26
C GLU A 338 15.67 -23.76 -3.71
N THR A 339 14.49 -24.10 -3.19
CA THR A 339 13.25 -23.33 -3.41
C THR A 339 13.17 -22.20 -2.39
N THR A 340 12.96 -20.98 -2.88
CA THR A 340 12.80 -19.79 -2.03
C THR A 340 11.38 -19.67 -1.49
N PHE A 341 11.21 -18.85 -0.45
CA PHE A 341 9.90 -18.44 0.06
C PHE A 341 9.03 -17.85 -1.06
N VAL A 342 9.57 -16.88 -1.82
CA VAL A 342 8.84 -16.19 -2.90
C VAL A 342 8.39 -17.18 -3.97
N GLU A 343 9.28 -18.07 -4.39
CA GLU A 343 8.97 -19.11 -5.37
C GLU A 343 7.89 -20.07 -4.88
N THR A 344 7.94 -20.48 -3.62
CA THR A 344 6.94 -21.42 -3.07
C THR A 344 5.59 -20.74 -2.89
N MET A 345 5.59 -19.56 -2.25
CA MET A 345 4.38 -18.81 -1.93
C MET A 345 3.58 -18.45 -3.19
N THR A 346 4.27 -18.03 -4.26
CA THR A 346 3.62 -17.63 -5.52
C THR A 346 2.88 -18.75 -6.25
N LYS A 347 3.18 -20.03 -5.97
CA LYS A 347 2.41 -21.17 -6.50
C LYS A 347 0.95 -21.15 -6.04
N TYR A 348 0.66 -20.52 -4.90
CA TYR A 348 -0.67 -20.46 -4.30
C TYR A 348 -1.40 -19.13 -4.59
N LEU A 349 -0.85 -18.27 -5.44
CA LEU A 349 -1.29 -16.87 -5.61
C LEU A 349 -1.80 -16.56 -7.03
N PRO A 350 -2.86 -17.22 -7.52
CA PRO A 350 -3.36 -17.04 -8.89
C PRO A 350 -4.00 -15.66 -9.15
N SER A 351 -4.33 -14.89 -8.10
CA SER A 351 -4.99 -13.58 -8.21
C SER A 351 -4.07 -12.39 -7.90
N LEU A 352 -2.78 -12.63 -7.64
CA LEU A 352 -1.81 -11.58 -7.28
C LEU A 352 -1.66 -10.56 -8.40
N GLN A 353 -1.91 -9.28 -8.09
CA GLN A 353 -1.76 -8.15 -9.02
C GLN A 353 -0.66 -7.18 -8.58
N ARG A 354 -0.28 -7.18 -7.31
CA ARG A 354 0.71 -6.26 -6.72
C ARG A 354 1.73 -7.03 -5.91
N LEU A 355 3.00 -6.89 -6.25
CA LEU A 355 4.11 -7.54 -5.57
C LEU A 355 5.18 -6.51 -5.19
N SER A 356 5.51 -6.42 -3.91
CA SER A 356 6.64 -5.62 -3.41
C SER A 356 7.62 -6.54 -2.71
N ILE A 357 8.89 -6.50 -3.11
CA ILE A 357 9.95 -7.33 -2.55
C ILE A 357 11.15 -6.43 -2.20
N GLU A 358 11.58 -6.50 -0.95
CA GLU A 358 12.76 -5.81 -0.40
C GLU A 358 13.63 -6.85 0.33
N PRO A 359 14.62 -7.45 -0.37
CA PRO A 359 15.60 -8.36 0.22
C PRO A 359 16.50 -7.65 1.25
N THR A 360 16.62 -8.18 2.46
CA THR A 360 17.29 -7.49 3.59
C THR A 360 18.71 -8.01 3.93
N HIS A 361 19.58 -8.19 2.93
CA HIS A 361 20.99 -8.66 3.00
C HIS A 361 21.20 -10.20 2.93
N ASN A 362 22.41 -10.62 2.54
CA ASN A 362 22.89 -12.01 2.39
C ASN A 362 22.16 -12.89 1.35
N TYR A 363 22.91 -13.70 0.62
CA TYR A 363 22.41 -14.67 -0.38
C TYR A 363 21.46 -14.10 -1.46
N VAL A 364 21.63 -12.84 -1.86
CA VAL A 364 20.73 -12.13 -2.79
C VAL A 364 20.52 -12.88 -4.12
N GLN A 365 21.54 -13.60 -4.60
CA GLN A 365 21.44 -14.37 -5.85
C GLN A 365 20.32 -15.43 -5.82
N CYS A 366 20.20 -16.20 -4.74
CA CYS A 366 19.17 -17.25 -4.66
C CYS A 366 17.77 -16.64 -4.65
N GLN A 367 17.61 -15.48 -4.00
CA GLN A 367 16.35 -14.75 -3.91
C GLN A 367 16.00 -14.12 -5.28
N ILE A 368 16.99 -13.60 -6.01
CA ILE A 368 16.83 -13.16 -7.40
C ILE A 368 16.39 -14.33 -8.28
N ASP A 369 17.05 -15.48 -8.19
CA ASP A 369 16.71 -16.65 -9.02
C ASP A 369 15.33 -17.21 -8.67
N GLY A 370 14.99 -17.25 -7.39
CA GLY A 370 13.65 -17.58 -6.90
C GLY A 370 12.58 -16.63 -7.44
N LEU A 371 12.87 -15.33 -7.43
CA LEU A 371 11.99 -14.30 -8.00
C LEU A 371 11.85 -14.48 -9.53
N LYS A 372 12.95 -14.72 -10.26
CA LYS A 372 12.92 -15.01 -11.69
C LYS A 372 12.03 -16.22 -11.98
N ARG A 373 12.17 -17.31 -11.23
CA ARG A 373 11.32 -18.50 -11.37
C ARG A 373 9.87 -18.20 -11.06
N ALA A 374 9.58 -17.44 -10.00
CA ALA A 374 8.22 -17.01 -9.65
C ALA A 374 7.58 -16.19 -10.79
N LEU A 375 8.26 -15.14 -11.27
CA LEU A 375 7.77 -14.26 -12.34
C LEU A 375 7.59 -14.98 -13.68
N LYS A 376 8.45 -15.94 -13.98
CA LYS A 376 8.42 -16.70 -15.24
C LYS A 376 7.39 -17.83 -15.24
N HIS A 377 7.26 -18.55 -14.13
CA HIS A 377 6.53 -19.83 -14.09
C HIS A 377 5.27 -19.80 -13.24
N ASN A 378 5.26 -19.10 -12.10
CA ASN A 378 4.13 -19.15 -11.17
C ASN A 378 3.10 -18.04 -11.43
N ILE A 379 3.57 -16.82 -11.71
CA ILE A 379 2.73 -15.63 -11.90
C ILE A 379 3.01 -14.91 -13.23
N PRO A 380 3.11 -15.61 -14.38
CA PRO A 380 3.42 -14.98 -15.66
C PRO A 380 2.31 -14.02 -16.07
N HIS A 381 2.70 -12.80 -16.46
CA HIS A 381 1.81 -11.74 -16.94
C HIS A 381 0.69 -11.36 -15.96
N GLN A 382 0.83 -11.68 -14.67
CA GLN A 382 -0.24 -11.49 -13.70
C GLN A 382 -0.20 -10.10 -13.05
N LEU A 383 1.00 -9.55 -12.90
CA LEU A 383 1.23 -8.33 -12.14
C LEU A 383 0.82 -7.07 -12.91
N LYS A 384 0.16 -6.16 -12.20
CA LYS A 384 -0.08 -4.77 -12.61
C LYS A 384 0.92 -3.81 -11.98
N GLU A 385 1.40 -4.14 -10.79
CA GLU A 385 2.37 -3.34 -10.04
C GLU A 385 3.46 -4.24 -9.48
N LEU A 386 4.71 -3.88 -9.72
CA LEU A 386 5.88 -4.58 -9.21
C LEU A 386 6.83 -3.56 -8.57
N SER A 387 7.22 -3.79 -7.33
CA SER A 387 8.27 -3.04 -6.63
C SER A 387 9.37 -3.99 -6.20
N VAL A 388 10.60 -3.74 -6.63
CA VAL A 388 11.79 -4.50 -6.21
C VAL A 388 12.81 -3.51 -5.69
N LYS A 389 13.27 -3.70 -4.45
CA LYS A 389 14.28 -2.84 -3.81
C LYS A 389 15.41 -3.69 -3.26
N PHE A 390 16.61 -3.53 -3.80
CA PHE A 390 17.83 -4.12 -3.26
C PHE A 390 18.63 -3.08 -2.47
N ILE A 391 19.14 -3.47 -1.31
CA ILE A 391 19.90 -2.58 -0.42
C ILE A 391 21.36 -2.42 -0.88
N ASN A 392 21.93 -3.43 -1.56
CA ASN A 392 23.32 -3.45 -2.00
C ASN A 392 23.40 -3.68 -3.52
N ASP A 393 24.37 -3.06 -4.20
CA ASP A 393 24.59 -3.26 -5.64
C ASP A 393 24.91 -4.73 -5.98
N GLN A 394 24.29 -5.23 -7.05
CA GLN A 394 24.39 -6.61 -7.53
C GLN A 394 24.85 -6.74 -9.00
N GLY A 395 25.21 -5.63 -9.67
CA GLY A 395 25.78 -5.59 -11.02
C GLY A 395 25.09 -6.53 -12.03
N ALA A 396 25.82 -7.54 -12.53
CA ALA A 396 25.40 -8.40 -13.65
C ALA A 396 24.07 -9.17 -13.43
N THR A 397 23.68 -9.42 -12.19
CA THR A 397 22.46 -10.19 -11.85
C THR A 397 21.19 -9.34 -11.98
N GLU A 398 21.37 -8.01 -12.00
CA GLU A 398 20.35 -7.01 -12.22
C GLU A 398 19.72 -7.13 -13.61
N HIS A 399 20.55 -7.13 -14.66
CA HIS A 399 20.10 -7.20 -16.05
C HIS A 399 19.26 -8.45 -16.34
N ASP A 400 19.63 -9.56 -15.74
CA ASP A 400 18.97 -10.85 -15.87
C ASP A 400 17.54 -10.84 -15.29
N LEU A 401 17.37 -10.18 -14.13
CA LEU A 401 16.06 -9.99 -13.51
C LEU A 401 15.21 -8.99 -14.30
N ILE A 402 15.81 -7.87 -14.71
CA ILE A 402 15.18 -6.86 -15.58
C ILE A 402 14.63 -7.51 -16.84
N PHE A 403 15.46 -8.29 -17.54
CA PHE A 403 15.05 -9.02 -18.74
C PHE A 403 13.90 -10.00 -18.45
N CYS A 404 13.96 -10.72 -17.32
CA CYS A 404 12.89 -11.61 -16.89
C CYS A 404 11.55 -10.86 -16.69
N ILE A 405 11.58 -9.70 -16.00
CA ILE A 405 10.41 -8.84 -15.79
C ILE A 405 9.82 -8.40 -17.12
N ILE A 406 10.65 -7.81 -17.99
CA ILE A 406 10.28 -7.30 -19.30
C ILE A 406 9.64 -8.40 -20.16
N MET A 407 10.21 -9.60 -20.17
CA MET A 407 9.71 -10.71 -21.00
C MET A 407 8.44 -11.36 -20.46
N HIS A 408 8.30 -11.45 -19.13
CA HIS A 408 7.27 -12.25 -18.48
C HIS A 408 6.18 -11.43 -17.78
N GLN A 409 6.21 -10.09 -17.79
CA GLN A 409 5.24 -9.25 -17.06
C GLN A 409 4.63 -8.10 -17.89
N LYS A 410 4.02 -8.43 -19.03
CA LYS A 410 3.42 -7.46 -19.99
C LYS A 410 2.27 -6.61 -19.45
N ASN A 411 1.62 -7.04 -18.35
CA ASN A 411 0.46 -6.37 -17.77
C ASN A 411 0.84 -5.29 -16.74
N ILE A 412 2.14 -5.07 -16.50
CA ILE A 412 2.61 -4.05 -15.58
C ILE A 412 2.18 -2.67 -16.07
N THR A 413 1.57 -1.92 -15.15
CA THR A 413 1.19 -0.52 -15.28
C THR A 413 2.10 0.41 -14.49
N LYS A 414 2.65 -0.08 -13.36
CA LYS A 414 3.64 0.60 -12.53
C LYS A 414 4.78 -0.34 -12.19
N LEU A 415 6.00 0.04 -12.54
CA LEU A 415 7.20 -0.69 -12.15
C LEU A 415 8.03 0.21 -11.25
N LYS A 416 8.49 -0.31 -10.12
CA LYS A 416 9.45 0.32 -9.25
C LYS A 416 10.64 -0.62 -9.08
N TYR A 417 11.82 -0.17 -9.46
CA TYR A 417 13.06 -0.91 -9.36
C TYR A 417 14.10 0.00 -8.71
N GLU A 418 14.60 -0.40 -7.55
CA GLU A 418 15.65 0.29 -6.82
C GLU A 418 16.79 -0.71 -6.60
N ASN A 419 17.98 -0.40 -7.10
CA ASN A 419 19.18 -1.18 -6.85
C ASN A 419 20.29 -0.25 -6.35
N GLY A 420 20.59 -0.32 -5.05
CA GLY A 420 21.69 0.40 -4.42
C GLY A 420 21.65 1.93 -4.58
N ASP A 421 22.79 2.55 -4.29
CA ASP A 421 22.99 3.99 -4.22
C ASP A 421 23.32 4.61 -5.60
N PHE A 422 22.63 4.15 -6.65
CA PHE A 422 22.86 4.58 -8.03
C PHE A 422 22.84 6.11 -8.20
N MET A 423 21.93 6.79 -7.50
CA MET A 423 21.86 8.25 -7.53
C MET A 423 23.13 8.91 -7.00
N THR A 424 23.75 8.30 -5.98
CA THR A 424 24.96 8.78 -5.33
C THR A 424 26.18 8.63 -6.23
N GLU A 425 26.25 7.59 -7.05
CA GLU A 425 27.41 7.36 -7.94
C GLU A 425 27.31 8.09 -9.28
N TYR A 426 26.11 8.22 -9.87
CA TYR A 426 25.96 8.68 -11.26
C TYR A 426 25.59 10.16 -11.40
N LEU A 427 24.83 10.74 -10.45
CA LEU A 427 24.52 12.18 -10.47
C LEU A 427 25.59 13.03 -9.78
N LEU A 428 26.38 12.45 -8.88
CA LEU A 428 27.30 13.18 -8.00
C LEU A 428 28.72 13.21 -8.55
N GLY A 429 28.92 13.84 -9.71
CA GLY A 429 30.24 14.41 -9.98
C GLY A 429 30.76 15.06 -8.68
N LEU A 430 31.97 14.66 -8.26
CA LEU A 430 32.47 14.77 -6.87
C LEU A 430 32.41 16.18 -6.26
N ASP A 431 32.20 17.20 -7.09
CA ASP A 431 32.30 18.61 -6.74
C ASP A 431 31.14 19.13 -5.85
N HIS A 432 30.04 18.38 -5.71
CA HIS A 432 28.89 18.83 -4.90
C HIS A 432 28.11 17.71 -4.19
N ILE A 433 28.82 16.70 -3.67
CA ILE A 433 28.24 15.53 -2.97
C ILE A 433 27.41 15.97 -1.75
N ASP A 434 27.93 16.90 -0.94
CA ASP A 434 27.31 17.37 0.32
C ASP A 434 25.90 17.96 0.14
N GLU A 435 25.66 18.68 -0.96
CA GLU A 435 24.35 19.32 -1.20
C GLU A 435 23.28 18.32 -1.64
N VAL A 436 23.67 17.23 -2.31
CA VAL A 436 22.72 16.20 -2.73
C VAL A 436 22.51 15.18 -1.64
N GLU A 437 23.53 14.85 -0.86
CA GLU A 437 23.33 14.10 0.38
C GLU A 437 22.33 14.80 1.29
N LYS A 438 22.41 16.13 1.41
CA LYS A 438 21.38 16.93 2.11
C LYS A 438 20.00 16.83 1.47
N SER A 439 19.93 16.79 0.14
CA SER A 439 18.67 16.61 -0.60
C SER A 439 18.06 15.23 -0.39
N PHE A 440 18.86 14.16 -0.42
CA PHE A 440 18.39 12.80 -0.14
C PHE A 440 18.01 12.65 1.32
N ALA A 441 18.78 13.22 2.24
CA ALA A 441 18.42 13.28 3.64
C ALA A 441 17.08 14.00 3.84
N TYR A 442 16.82 15.09 3.09
CA TYR A 442 15.51 15.76 3.10
C TYR A 442 14.39 14.86 2.57
N ASP A 443 14.58 14.20 1.43
CA ASP A 443 13.58 13.32 0.82
C ASP A 443 13.27 12.10 1.71
N ASP A 444 14.31 11.45 2.26
CA ASP A 444 14.18 10.33 3.21
C ASP A 444 13.48 10.76 4.49
N LYS A 445 13.83 11.93 5.03
CA LYS A 445 13.18 12.51 6.20
C LYS A 445 11.72 12.85 5.94
N SER A 446 11.43 13.47 4.79
CA SER A 446 10.07 13.76 4.35
C SER A 446 9.25 12.48 4.17
N GLU A 447 9.84 11.42 3.62
CA GLU A 447 9.19 10.12 3.48
C GLU A 447 8.96 9.44 4.84
N GLY A 448 9.93 9.53 5.76
CA GLY A 448 9.78 9.10 7.16
C GLY A 448 8.58 9.78 7.82
N MET A 449 8.52 11.11 7.74
CA MET A 449 7.39 11.90 8.22
C MET A 449 6.07 11.53 7.56
N ARG A 450 6.05 11.29 6.24
CA ARG A 450 4.83 10.87 5.54
C ARG A 450 4.31 9.54 6.07
N LYS A 451 5.20 8.56 6.28
CA LYS A 451 4.82 7.26 6.85
C LYS A 451 4.28 7.39 8.27
N GLU A 452 4.87 8.29 9.05
CA GLU A 452 4.45 8.57 10.41
C GLU A 452 3.10 9.28 10.47
N PHE A 453 2.86 10.31 9.64
CA PHE A 453 1.67 11.16 9.72
C PHE A 453 0.50 10.69 8.88
N ALA A 454 0.77 9.99 7.78
CA ALA A 454 -0.23 9.41 6.89
C ALA A 454 -0.05 7.89 6.79
N PRO A 455 -0.05 7.18 7.94
CA PRO A 455 0.26 5.76 7.98
C PRO A 455 -0.74 4.98 7.14
N ARG A 456 -0.22 4.06 6.35
CA ARG A 456 -1.01 3.10 5.58
C ARG A 456 -0.65 1.71 6.02
N VAL A 457 -1.65 0.83 6.05
CA VAL A 457 -1.40 -0.59 6.32
C VAL A 457 -0.53 -1.19 5.22
N MET A 458 -0.77 -0.81 3.96
CA MET A 458 0.05 -1.19 2.80
C MET A 458 0.35 0.04 1.94
N ASP A 459 1.57 0.13 1.43
CA ASP A 459 2.11 1.37 0.85
C ASP A 459 2.68 1.18 -0.57
N PHE A 460 1.90 0.51 -1.42
CA PHE A 460 2.17 0.38 -2.86
C PHE A 460 2.03 1.70 -3.64
N ASP A 461 0.96 2.44 -3.35
CA ASP A 461 0.62 3.68 -4.05
C ASP A 461 1.22 4.87 -3.29
N ARG A 462 2.56 4.92 -3.18
CA ARG A 462 3.28 6.02 -2.51
C ARG A 462 2.87 7.35 -3.15
N PRO A 463 2.31 8.31 -2.39
CA PRO A 463 2.21 9.67 -2.86
C PRO A 463 3.62 10.17 -3.19
N ARG A 464 3.77 10.95 -4.26
CA ARG A 464 5.06 11.53 -4.60
C ARG A 464 5.46 12.47 -3.47
N GLY A 465 6.64 12.23 -2.90
CA GLY A 465 7.24 13.19 -1.98
C GLY A 465 7.56 14.49 -2.73
N PRO A 466 7.65 15.62 -2.01
CA PRO A 466 8.28 16.80 -2.58
C PRO A 466 9.69 16.42 -2.99
N THR A 467 10.10 16.80 -4.20
CA THR A 467 11.51 16.74 -4.57
C THR A 467 12.12 18.08 -4.22
N HIS A 468 13.21 18.06 -3.46
CA HIS A 468 13.95 19.26 -3.15
C HIS A 468 14.35 20.00 -4.44
N ARG A 469 14.21 21.33 -4.45
CA ARG A 469 14.44 22.16 -5.65
C ARG A 469 15.82 21.92 -6.29
N LEU A 470 16.87 21.76 -5.47
CA LEU A 470 18.22 21.47 -5.97
C LEU A 470 18.31 20.14 -6.70
N LEU A 471 17.58 19.11 -6.26
CA LEU A 471 17.54 17.83 -6.97
C LEU A 471 16.85 17.98 -8.32
N ALA A 472 15.74 18.71 -8.38
CA ALA A 472 15.06 19.00 -9.64
C ALA A 472 15.94 19.81 -10.62
N GLU A 473 16.67 20.82 -10.13
CA GLU A 473 17.65 21.59 -10.92
C GLU A 473 18.81 20.72 -11.43
N ARG A 474 19.29 19.76 -10.62
CA ARG A 474 20.33 18.81 -11.03
C ARG A 474 19.84 17.77 -12.03
N ILE A 475 18.63 17.25 -11.84
CA ILE A 475 18.00 16.37 -12.83
C ILE A 475 17.90 17.09 -14.17
N ARG A 476 17.60 18.40 -14.15
CA ARG A 476 17.55 19.23 -15.35
C ARG A 476 18.94 19.45 -15.97
N SER A 477 19.99 19.69 -15.18
CA SER A 477 21.34 19.92 -15.70
C SER A 477 22.02 18.63 -16.21
N GLN A 478 21.69 17.48 -15.63
CA GLN A 478 22.22 16.16 -16.00
C GLN A 478 21.25 15.35 -16.88
N ARG A 479 20.26 16.01 -17.48
CA ARG A 479 19.16 15.37 -18.21
C ARG A 479 19.65 14.35 -19.23
N ASP A 480 20.64 14.71 -20.04
CA ASP A 480 21.09 13.87 -21.15
C ASP A 480 21.83 12.62 -20.63
N ALA A 481 22.64 12.76 -19.57
CA ALA A 481 23.28 11.62 -18.91
C ALA A 481 22.25 10.67 -18.26
N ILE A 482 21.22 11.21 -17.62
CA ILE A 482 20.12 10.41 -17.04
C ILE A 482 19.36 9.69 -18.16
N ARG A 483 19.11 10.38 -19.27
CA ARG A 483 18.46 9.78 -20.44
C ARG A 483 19.28 8.62 -21.02
N ASP A 484 20.58 8.80 -21.17
CA ASP A 484 21.48 7.76 -21.69
C ASP A 484 21.50 6.54 -20.76
N TYR A 485 21.61 6.74 -19.45
CA TYR A 485 21.46 5.67 -18.46
C TYR A 485 20.12 4.93 -18.57
N LEU A 486 19.02 5.67 -18.66
CA LEU A 486 17.68 5.07 -18.80
C LEU A 486 17.57 4.26 -20.10
N LEU A 487 18.21 4.71 -21.19
CA LEU A 487 18.28 3.98 -22.45
C LEU A 487 19.08 2.67 -22.31
N GLU A 488 20.19 2.70 -21.57
CA GLU A 488 21.04 1.52 -21.31
C GLU A 488 20.37 0.50 -20.37
N SER A 489 19.51 0.94 -19.44
CA SER A 489 18.81 0.07 -18.48
C SER A 489 17.90 -1.01 -19.10
N GLY A 490 17.67 -0.98 -20.41
CA GLY A 490 16.84 -1.95 -21.15
C GLY A 490 15.33 -1.79 -20.97
N PHE A 491 14.88 -1.16 -19.87
CA PHE A 491 13.47 -0.81 -19.64
C PHE A 491 12.94 0.21 -20.64
N PHE A 492 13.80 1.14 -21.10
CA PHE A 492 13.39 2.24 -21.98
C PHE A 492 13.47 1.88 -23.47
N PHE A 493 14.49 1.10 -23.88
CA PHE A 493 14.75 0.75 -25.30
C PHE A 493 13.66 -0.13 -25.93
N SER A 494 12.82 -0.76 -25.11
CA SER A 494 11.94 -1.87 -25.54
C SER A 494 10.46 -1.63 -25.16
N LYS A 495 10.14 -0.37 -24.84
CA LYS A 495 8.94 0.11 -24.15
C LYS A 495 7.59 -0.29 -24.74
N GLU A 496 7.46 -0.30 -26.06
CA GLU A 496 6.20 -0.65 -26.75
C GLU A 496 6.03 -2.16 -26.90
N ARG A 497 7.14 -2.89 -27.01
CA ARG A 497 7.13 -4.32 -27.32
C ARG A 497 6.92 -5.18 -26.07
N TYR A 498 7.47 -4.77 -24.92
CA TYR A 498 7.56 -5.65 -23.76
C TYR A 498 6.77 -5.20 -22.54
N LEU A 499 6.67 -3.89 -22.28
CA LEU A 499 5.83 -3.34 -21.20
C LEU A 499 4.77 -2.38 -21.75
N PRO A 500 3.88 -2.82 -22.67
CA PRO A 500 2.98 -1.93 -23.40
C PRO A 500 2.06 -1.11 -22.50
N ASN A 501 1.65 -1.67 -21.36
CA ASN A 501 0.70 -1.05 -20.43
C ASN A 501 1.34 -0.15 -19.36
N ALA A 502 2.68 -0.06 -19.31
CA ALA A 502 3.36 0.74 -18.31
C ALA A 502 3.03 2.23 -18.50
N THR A 503 2.61 2.88 -17.41
CA THR A 503 2.30 4.32 -17.36
C THR A 503 3.34 5.08 -16.54
N GLY A 504 3.89 4.45 -15.49
CA GLY A 504 5.00 4.98 -14.70
C GLY A 504 6.04 3.92 -14.43
N ILE A 505 7.31 4.30 -14.60
CA ILE A 505 8.47 3.47 -14.25
C ILE A 505 9.32 4.28 -13.29
N TYR A 506 9.52 3.77 -12.09
CA TYR A 506 10.45 4.33 -11.11
C TYR A 506 11.73 3.49 -11.15
N LEU A 507 12.83 4.07 -11.61
CA LEU A 507 14.13 3.41 -11.66
C LEU A 507 15.12 4.21 -10.82
N SER A 508 15.64 3.60 -9.77
CA SER A 508 16.78 4.12 -9.00
C SER A 508 16.67 5.62 -8.64
N GLY A 509 15.53 6.03 -8.09
CA GLY A 509 15.28 7.44 -7.71
C GLY A 509 14.50 8.26 -8.72
N PHE A 510 14.48 7.86 -10.01
CA PHE A 510 13.81 8.62 -11.06
C PHE A 510 12.43 8.07 -11.37
N TYR A 511 11.41 8.93 -11.27
CA TYR A 511 10.11 8.62 -11.83
C TYR A 511 10.05 9.05 -13.29
N VAL A 512 9.89 8.08 -14.18
CA VAL A 512 9.74 8.30 -15.62
C VAL A 512 8.28 8.10 -15.99
N ASN A 513 7.64 9.16 -16.48
CA ASN A 513 6.33 9.04 -17.11
C ASN A 513 6.53 8.58 -18.55
N LYS A 514 6.03 7.38 -18.84
CA LYS A 514 6.22 6.75 -20.15
C LYS A 514 5.38 7.40 -21.24
N GLN A 515 4.21 7.96 -20.92
CA GLN A 515 3.33 8.58 -21.91
C GLN A 515 3.92 9.90 -22.41
N ASP A 516 4.48 10.69 -21.51
CA ASP A 516 4.94 12.05 -21.79
C ASP A 516 6.45 12.14 -22.08
N SER A 517 7.17 11.00 -22.03
CA SER A 517 8.63 10.93 -22.22
C SER A 517 9.37 11.98 -21.40
N CYS A 518 9.11 11.98 -20.09
CA CYS A 518 9.66 12.95 -19.16
C CYS A 518 10.04 12.31 -17.83
N ILE A 519 10.97 12.95 -17.13
CA ILE A 519 11.26 12.69 -15.72
C ILE A 519 10.35 13.57 -14.88
N ILE A 520 9.74 12.99 -13.86
CA ILE A 520 8.99 13.74 -12.85
C ILE A 520 9.84 13.85 -11.59
N ALA A 521 10.10 15.09 -11.18
CA ALA A 521 10.83 15.45 -9.98
C ALA A 521 9.92 16.32 -9.10
N GLY A 522 9.21 15.69 -8.15
CA GLY A 522 8.20 16.34 -7.33
C GLY A 522 7.02 16.80 -8.20
N SER A 523 6.73 18.11 -8.18
CA SER A 523 5.72 18.75 -9.03
C SER A 523 6.25 19.16 -10.40
N GLU A 524 7.56 19.06 -10.64
CA GLU A 524 8.17 19.44 -11.92
C GLU A 524 8.14 18.28 -12.92
N THR A 525 7.89 18.62 -14.18
CA THR A 525 7.97 17.71 -15.32
C THR A 525 9.13 18.14 -16.21
N ILE A 526 10.13 17.28 -16.35
CA ILE A 526 11.37 17.55 -17.10
C ILE A 526 11.34 16.70 -18.37
N PRO A 527 10.99 17.28 -19.54
CA PRO A 527 10.93 16.53 -20.79
C PRO A 527 12.33 16.12 -21.26
N PHE A 528 12.43 14.97 -21.92
CA PHE A 528 13.68 14.51 -22.55
C PHE A 528 14.07 15.27 -23.82
N GLU A 529 13.17 16.11 -24.37
CA GLU A 529 13.36 16.91 -25.58
C GLU A 529 13.95 18.29 -25.28
#